data_AF-A0A6N2D3I3-F1
#
_entry.id   AF-A0A6N2D3I3-F1
#
_cell.length_a   1.000
_cell.length_b   1.000
_cell.length_c   1.000
_cell.angle_alpha   90.00
_cell.angle_beta   90.00
_cell.angle_gamma   90.00
#
_symmetry.space_group_name_H-M   'P 1'
#
loop_
_entity.id
_entity.type
_entity.pdbx_description
1 polymer ?
#
loop_
_entity_poly.entity_id
_entity_poly.type
_entity_poly.pdbx_seq_one_letter_code
_entity_poly.pdbx_strand_id
1 'polypeptide(L)'
;MAIPFCFGLFMSSCSPKPEEVAPITAAEILGNVQYQAISYGGYREITRDIQPTIPQLKEDMRILSAMGIKLLRTYNVHKDEAANLLEAITLLKEEDPDFEMYVMLGAWIDCKNAWTDEPERIRDQESERNAVEIARAVELTQQYPSVVKIIAVGNEAMVHWAEEYYVVPRIILNWVNHLQELKEKGELPEDLWITSSDNFAAWGGGSEDYHVPELDSLIKAVDFLSVHTYPMHDTHYNPDFWGVRKEEEGTTDLEKIHAAMMRARNYAIDQYNSVVEYMQSLGVEKPVHIGETGWATNSGWRYGDTGSRATDEYKSGQYYELMRGWTNANNITCFYFEAFDEQWKDAENPMGSENHFGLINLRAEAKYPLWNLYNRGVFQGLERDGMPITKSFGGDLDSLMATVKVPPTAKEIEKRMKKNKTAE
;
A
#
# COMPACT_ATOMS: atom_id res chain seq x y z
N MET A 1 -74.82 9.01 43.90
CA MET A 1 -74.29 8.77 42.53
C MET A 1 -72.85 9.26 42.55
N ALA A 2 -71.89 8.35 42.66
CA ALA A 2 -70.46 8.67 42.82
C ALA A 2 -69.77 8.56 41.45
N ILE A 3 -69.02 9.59 41.08
CA ILE A 3 -68.24 9.69 39.84
C ILE A 3 -66.82 9.16 40.14
N PRO A 4 -66.29 8.18 39.39
CA PRO A 4 -64.93 7.70 39.62
C PRO A 4 -63.90 8.56 38.90
N PHE A 5 -62.84 8.92 39.62
CA PHE A 5 -61.66 9.62 39.11
C PHE A 5 -60.64 8.57 38.65
N CYS A 6 -60.38 8.48 37.34
CA CYS A 6 -59.32 7.62 36.79
C CYS A 6 -57.97 8.34 36.88
N PHE A 7 -57.07 7.82 37.71
CA PHE A 7 -55.67 8.22 37.78
C PHE A 7 -54.91 7.50 36.65
N GLY A 8 -54.47 8.25 35.64
CA GLY A 8 -53.62 7.71 34.56
C GLY A 8 -52.16 7.66 35.02
N LEU A 9 -51.61 6.45 35.17
CA LEU A 9 -50.17 6.24 35.30
C LEU A 9 -49.50 6.47 33.94
N PHE A 10 -48.66 7.50 33.85
CA PHE A 10 -47.69 7.64 32.76
C PHE A 10 -46.53 6.67 33.03
N MET A 11 -46.45 5.59 32.25
CA MET A 11 -45.28 4.73 32.18
C MET A 11 -44.27 5.37 31.21
N SER A 12 -43.28 6.08 31.73
CA SER A 12 -42.10 6.46 30.94
C SER A 12 -41.31 5.19 30.61
N SER A 13 -41.40 4.76 29.36
CA SER A 13 -40.48 3.76 28.79
C SER A 13 -39.14 4.44 28.56
N CYS A 14 -38.18 4.22 29.47
CA CYS A 14 -36.78 4.46 29.17
C CYS A 14 -36.32 3.36 28.21
N SER A 15 -36.25 3.67 26.92
CA SER A 15 -35.42 2.88 26.01
C SER A 15 -33.96 2.98 26.48
N PRO A 16 -33.21 1.87 26.62
CA PRO A 16 -31.77 1.97 26.82
C PRO A 16 -31.19 2.77 25.65
N LYS A 17 -30.39 3.80 25.96
CA LYS A 17 -29.56 4.45 24.95
C LYS A 17 -28.73 3.34 24.27
N PRO A 18 -28.58 3.34 22.94
CA PRO A 18 -27.60 2.49 22.30
C PRO A 18 -26.27 2.70 23.01
N GLU A 19 -25.63 1.62 23.45
CA GLU A 19 -24.23 1.70 23.87
C GLU A 19 -23.45 2.28 22.69
N GLU A 20 -22.87 3.46 22.90
CA GLU A 20 -21.91 4.04 21.97
C GLU A 20 -20.75 3.04 21.87
N VAL A 21 -20.71 2.29 20.78
CA VAL A 21 -19.58 1.40 20.49
C VAL A 21 -18.36 2.30 20.39
N ALA A 22 -17.34 2.02 21.20
CA ALA A 22 -16.10 2.78 21.16
C ALA A 22 -15.54 2.79 19.72
N PRO A 23 -15.03 3.93 19.23
CA PRO A 23 -14.49 4.01 17.88
C PRO A 23 -13.29 3.07 17.75
N ILE A 24 -13.24 2.30 16.65
CA ILE A 24 -12.13 1.39 16.38
C ILE A 24 -10.80 2.16 16.22
N THR A 25 -9.73 1.57 16.73
CA THR A 25 -8.40 2.16 16.76
C THR A 25 -7.46 1.55 15.71
N ALA A 26 -6.34 2.22 15.42
CA ALA A 26 -5.31 1.66 14.54
C ALA A 26 -4.74 0.32 15.06
N ALA A 27 -4.60 0.19 16.39
CA ALA A 27 -4.11 -1.02 17.05
C ALA A 27 -5.01 -2.25 16.84
N GLU A 28 -6.33 -2.05 16.70
CA GLU A 28 -7.30 -3.12 16.46
C GLU A 28 -7.43 -3.50 14.98
N ILE A 29 -7.14 -2.53 14.09
CA ILE A 29 -7.17 -2.69 12.64
C ILE A 29 -5.92 -3.42 12.15
N LEU A 30 -4.74 -2.99 12.60
CA LEU A 30 -3.48 -3.50 12.08
C LEU A 30 -3.20 -4.93 12.55
N GLY A 31 -2.82 -5.80 11.61
CA GLY A 31 -2.64 -7.22 11.81
C GLY A 31 -3.94 -8.04 11.85
N ASN A 32 -5.10 -7.39 11.73
CA ASN A 32 -6.39 -8.06 11.77
C ASN A 32 -6.91 -8.36 10.36
N VAL A 33 -7.10 -9.66 10.08
CA VAL A 33 -7.51 -10.16 8.76
C VAL A 33 -8.88 -9.66 8.29
N GLN A 34 -9.73 -9.15 9.20
CA GLN A 34 -11.03 -8.54 8.85
C GLN A 34 -10.90 -7.13 8.25
N TYR A 35 -9.71 -6.51 8.35
CA TYR A 35 -9.43 -5.18 7.83
C TYR A 35 -8.32 -5.25 6.78
N GLN A 36 -8.58 -5.96 5.69
CA GLN A 36 -7.60 -6.08 4.61
C GLN A 36 -7.22 -4.69 4.09
N ALA A 37 -5.92 -4.48 3.94
CA ALA A 37 -5.37 -3.20 3.53
C ALA A 37 -4.96 -3.20 2.05
N ILE A 38 -4.96 -2.04 1.40
CA ILE A 38 -4.45 -1.89 0.04
C ILE A 38 -3.86 -0.49 -0.16
N SER A 39 -2.83 -0.39 -0.97
CA SER A 39 -2.39 0.90 -1.49
C SER A 39 -3.34 1.40 -2.57
N TYR A 40 -3.70 2.67 -2.49
CA TYR A 40 -4.77 3.23 -3.32
C TYR A 40 -4.38 4.56 -3.95
N GLY A 41 -4.53 4.62 -5.27
CA GLY A 41 -4.68 5.82 -6.07
C GLY A 41 -5.92 5.68 -6.95
N GLY A 42 -6.73 6.74 -7.01
CA GLY A 42 -7.97 6.81 -7.77
C GLY A 42 -7.82 7.51 -9.12
N TYR A 43 -6.60 7.88 -9.52
CA TYR A 43 -6.38 8.58 -10.79
C TYR A 43 -6.74 7.69 -11.97
N ARG A 44 -7.46 8.27 -12.93
CA ARG A 44 -7.93 7.59 -14.15
C ARG A 44 -7.22 8.11 -15.40
N GLU A 45 -6.55 9.25 -15.30
CA GLU A 45 -5.89 9.95 -16.41
C GLU A 45 -4.37 9.76 -16.41
N ILE A 46 -3.71 10.15 -17.50
CA ILE A 46 -2.24 10.10 -17.67
C ILE A 46 -1.49 11.18 -16.89
N THR A 47 -2.19 12.05 -16.16
CA THR A 47 -1.60 13.08 -15.30
C THR A 47 -2.38 13.18 -14.00
N ARG A 48 -1.65 13.50 -12.92
CA ARG A 48 -2.24 13.84 -11.62
C ARG A 48 -2.78 15.27 -11.55
N ASP A 49 -2.76 16.03 -12.64
CA ASP A 49 -3.41 17.35 -12.66
C ASP A 49 -4.92 17.23 -12.78
N ILE A 50 -5.40 16.09 -13.29
CA ILE A 50 -6.81 15.75 -13.32
C ILE A 50 -7.09 14.87 -12.11
N GLN A 51 -7.65 15.50 -11.07
CA GLN A 51 -7.99 14.83 -9.82
C GLN A 51 -9.25 13.96 -9.99
N PRO A 52 -9.31 12.76 -9.39
CA PRO A 52 -10.52 11.97 -9.39
C PRO A 52 -11.64 12.69 -8.62
N THR A 53 -12.85 12.61 -9.17
CA THR A 53 -14.03 13.24 -8.55
C THR A 53 -14.59 12.40 -7.41
N ILE A 54 -15.32 13.01 -6.49
CA ILE A 54 -15.99 12.29 -5.39
C ILE A 54 -16.87 11.12 -5.90
N PRO A 55 -17.73 11.27 -6.93
CA PRO A 55 -18.49 10.14 -7.47
C PRO A 55 -17.60 8.97 -7.94
N GLN A 56 -16.50 9.27 -8.63
CA GLN A 56 -15.54 8.27 -9.09
C GLN A 56 -14.87 7.55 -7.91
N LEU A 57 -14.44 8.30 -6.90
CA LEU A 57 -13.87 7.71 -5.69
C LEU A 57 -14.89 6.84 -4.95
N LYS A 58 -16.18 7.20 -4.95
CA LYS A 58 -17.24 6.37 -4.34
C LYS A 58 -17.48 5.05 -5.10
N GLU A 59 -17.33 5.03 -6.42
CA GLU A 59 -17.34 3.79 -7.21
C GLU A 59 -16.23 2.85 -6.72
N ASP A 60 -15.02 3.39 -6.63
CA ASP A 60 -13.83 2.65 -6.21
C ASP A 60 -13.98 2.10 -4.80
N MET A 61 -14.50 2.92 -3.87
CA MET A 61 -14.74 2.52 -2.49
C MET A 61 -15.73 1.36 -2.36
N ARG A 62 -16.78 1.34 -3.19
CA ARG A 62 -17.74 0.22 -3.20
C ARG A 62 -17.11 -1.05 -3.75
N ILE A 63 -16.29 -0.95 -4.78
CA ILE A 63 -15.52 -2.08 -5.33
C ILE A 63 -14.57 -2.65 -4.27
N LEU A 64 -13.78 -1.80 -3.62
CA LEU A 64 -12.82 -2.23 -2.60
C LEU A 64 -13.51 -2.80 -1.36
N SER A 65 -14.59 -2.17 -0.90
CA SER A 65 -15.39 -2.69 0.22
C SER A 65 -15.97 -4.07 -0.10
N ALA A 66 -16.49 -4.29 -1.31
CA ALA A 66 -16.99 -5.59 -1.74
C ALA A 66 -15.89 -6.67 -1.77
N MET A 67 -14.63 -6.30 -2.06
CA MET A 67 -13.47 -7.19 -1.96
C MET A 67 -13.11 -7.57 -0.51
N GLY A 68 -13.68 -6.89 0.49
CA GLY A 68 -13.34 -7.00 1.90
C GLY A 68 -12.17 -6.10 2.32
N ILE A 69 -11.79 -5.13 1.49
CA ILE A 69 -10.80 -4.10 1.87
C ILE A 69 -11.49 -3.09 2.79
N LYS A 70 -10.81 -2.73 3.88
CA LYS A 70 -11.29 -1.73 4.85
C LYS A 70 -10.24 -0.72 5.27
N LEU A 71 -9.01 -0.84 4.79
CA LEU A 71 -7.93 0.08 5.10
C LEU A 71 -7.18 0.47 3.83
N LEU A 72 -7.13 1.76 3.55
CA LEU A 72 -6.45 2.31 2.38
C LEU A 72 -5.18 3.03 2.80
N ARG A 73 -4.15 2.99 1.97
CA ARG A 73 -2.96 3.84 2.11
C ARG A 73 -2.90 4.86 0.98
N THR A 74 -2.64 6.11 1.34
CA THR A 74 -2.41 7.23 0.42
C THR A 74 -1.00 7.80 0.59
N TYR A 75 -0.62 8.74 -0.27
CA TYR A 75 0.80 9.09 -0.49
C TYR A 75 1.16 10.55 -0.20
N ASN A 76 0.24 11.48 -0.44
CA ASN A 76 0.43 12.90 -0.23
C ASN A 76 -0.91 13.57 0.08
N VAL A 77 -0.84 14.76 0.67
CA VAL A 77 -1.97 15.66 0.92
C VAL A 77 -1.82 17.00 0.19
N HIS A 78 -0.78 17.13 -0.65
CA HIS A 78 -0.61 18.30 -1.52
C HIS A 78 -1.70 18.38 -2.61
N LYS A 79 -2.04 17.26 -3.23
CA LYS A 79 -3.10 17.17 -4.25
C LYS A 79 -4.44 16.84 -3.59
N ASP A 80 -5.53 17.17 -4.28
CA ASP A 80 -6.89 17.07 -3.71
C ASP A 80 -7.38 15.63 -3.50
N GLU A 81 -6.77 14.63 -4.14
CA GLU A 81 -7.21 13.22 -4.09
C GLU A 81 -7.43 12.72 -2.67
N ALA A 82 -6.48 12.95 -1.75
CA ALA A 82 -6.61 12.48 -0.38
C ALA A 82 -7.79 13.15 0.34
N ALA A 83 -7.99 14.46 0.13
CA ALA A 83 -9.12 15.19 0.69
C ALA A 83 -10.46 14.70 0.10
N ASN A 84 -10.52 14.53 -1.23
CA ASN A 84 -11.69 14.03 -1.94
C ASN A 84 -12.02 12.58 -1.53
N LEU A 85 -11.03 11.75 -1.25
CA LEU A 85 -11.20 10.37 -0.79
C LEU A 85 -11.82 10.34 0.60
N LEU A 86 -11.32 11.16 1.53
CA LEU A 86 -11.86 11.25 2.88
C LEU A 86 -13.31 11.75 2.87
N GLU A 87 -13.63 12.72 2.02
CA GLU A 87 -15.00 13.17 1.79
C GLU A 87 -15.88 12.06 1.19
N ALA A 88 -15.40 11.36 0.15
CA ALA A 88 -16.12 10.26 -0.49
C ALA A 88 -16.46 9.12 0.51
N ILE A 89 -15.51 8.71 1.34
CA ILE A 89 -15.72 7.71 2.38
C ILE A 89 -16.74 8.21 3.41
N THR A 90 -16.64 9.47 3.83
CA THR A 90 -17.55 10.06 4.82
C THR A 90 -18.99 10.07 4.29
N LEU A 91 -19.19 10.50 3.05
CA LEU A 91 -20.50 10.46 2.38
C LEU A 91 -21.04 9.03 2.22
N LEU A 92 -20.18 8.03 1.98
CA LEU A 92 -20.61 6.63 1.93
C LEU A 92 -21.05 6.10 3.30
N LYS A 93 -20.36 6.48 4.38
CA LYS A 93 -20.77 6.14 5.76
C LYS A 93 -22.10 6.79 6.15
N GLU A 94 -22.41 7.97 5.61
CA GLU A 94 -23.70 8.63 5.79
C GLU A 94 -24.83 7.95 4.99
N GLU A 95 -24.52 7.49 3.77
CA GLU A 95 -25.46 6.77 2.90
C GLU A 95 -25.78 5.36 3.40
N ASP A 96 -24.77 4.67 3.94
CA ASP A 96 -24.85 3.31 4.45
C ASP A 96 -24.11 3.20 5.78
N PRO A 97 -24.83 3.13 6.92
CA PRO A 97 -24.22 3.00 8.24
C PRO A 97 -23.37 1.73 8.44
N ASP A 98 -23.55 0.70 7.60
CA ASP A 98 -22.74 -0.52 7.62
C ASP A 98 -21.46 -0.40 6.77
N PHE A 99 -21.33 0.67 5.97
CA PHE A 99 -20.13 0.92 5.18
C PHE A 99 -18.95 1.27 6.09
N GLU A 100 -17.85 0.53 5.91
CA GLU A 100 -16.67 0.65 6.77
C GLU A 100 -15.39 0.73 5.92
N MET A 101 -14.67 1.85 6.06
CA MET A 101 -13.40 2.10 5.39
C MET A 101 -12.57 3.10 6.20
N TYR A 102 -11.27 2.84 6.32
CA TYR A 102 -10.29 3.62 7.08
C TYR A 102 -9.10 4.00 6.20
N VAL A 103 -8.33 5.00 6.63
CA VAL A 103 -7.20 5.53 5.86
C VAL A 103 -5.94 5.66 6.73
N MET A 104 -4.83 5.16 6.17
CA MET A 104 -3.47 5.57 6.45
C MET A 104 -3.11 6.73 5.52
N LEU A 105 -3.07 7.95 6.07
CA LEU A 105 -2.86 9.18 5.32
C LEU A 105 -1.35 9.43 5.16
N GLY A 106 -0.87 9.45 3.92
CA GLY A 106 0.52 9.78 3.61
C GLY A 106 0.76 11.29 3.60
N ALA A 107 1.76 11.75 4.35
CA ALA A 107 2.32 13.09 4.23
C ALA A 107 3.67 12.98 3.52
N TRP A 108 3.78 13.54 2.31
CA TRP A 108 4.99 13.46 1.51
C TRP A 108 6.11 14.34 2.10
N ILE A 109 7.34 13.81 2.18
CA ILE A 109 8.49 14.53 2.74
C ILE A 109 9.59 14.65 1.69
N ASP A 110 10.04 15.88 1.50
CA ASP A 110 11.06 16.23 0.52
C ASP A 110 12.31 16.81 1.19
N CYS A 111 13.47 16.51 0.61
CA CYS A 111 14.68 17.27 0.89
C CYS A 111 14.61 18.67 0.28
N LYS A 112 15.49 19.55 0.73
CA LYS A 112 15.60 20.88 0.14
C LYS A 112 15.95 20.75 -1.35
N ASN A 113 15.31 21.62 -2.14
CA ASN A 113 15.39 21.69 -3.60
C ASN A 113 14.77 20.51 -4.39
N ALA A 114 14.10 19.54 -3.74
CA ALA A 114 13.38 18.49 -4.46
C ALA A 114 12.37 19.08 -5.46
N TRP A 115 12.26 18.46 -6.64
CA TRP A 115 11.32 18.86 -7.70
C TRP A 115 11.49 20.30 -8.22
N THR A 116 12.70 20.85 -8.10
CA THR A 116 13.06 22.17 -8.66
C THR A 116 14.17 22.05 -9.70
N ASP A 117 14.40 23.15 -10.42
CA ASP A 117 15.49 23.27 -11.40
C ASP A 117 16.88 23.45 -10.76
N GLU A 118 16.96 23.54 -9.42
CA GLU A 118 18.24 23.61 -8.71
C GLU A 118 19.03 22.30 -8.91
N PRO A 119 20.35 22.36 -9.08
CA PRO A 119 21.15 21.19 -9.46
C PRO A 119 21.41 20.22 -8.30
N GLU A 120 21.37 20.69 -7.05
CA GLU A 120 21.69 19.88 -5.88
C GLU A 120 20.45 19.63 -5.01
N ARG A 121 20.24 18.36 -4.66
CA ARG A 121 19.27 17.90 -3.67
C ARG A 121 19.97 17.78 -2.31
N ILE A 122 19.59 18.65 -1.37
CA ILE A 122 20.32 18.79 -0.10
C ILE A 122 19.62 17.96 0.98
N ARG A 123 20.18 16.79 1.29
CA ARG A 123 19.53 15.70 2.04
C ARG A 123 19.37 15.96 3.54
N ASP A 124 20.24 16.77 4.11
CA ASP A 124 20.27 17.11 5.54
C ASP A 124 19.47 18.40 5.87
N GLN A 125 18.88 19.02 4.84
CA GLN A 125 17.97 20.14 4.93
C GLN A 125 16.62 19.75 4.34
N GLU A 126 15.54 20.21 4.96
CA GLU A 126 14.19 19.88 4.53
C GLU A 126 13.62 20.92 3.56
N SER A 127 12.67 20.50 2.73
CA SER A 127 11.85 21.40 1.93
C SER A 127 10.94 22.23 2.84
N GLU A 128 10.80 23.53 2.56
CA GLU A 128 9.84 24.41 3.28
C GLU A 128 8.39 23.91 3.16
N ARG A 129 8.11 23.10 2.14
CA ARG A 129 6.80 22.50 1.89
C ARG A 129 6.44 21.41 2.89
N ASN A 130 7.41 20.75 3.54
CA ASN A 130 7.14 19.67 4.48
C ASN A 130 6.24 20.15 5.63
N ALA A 131 6.45 21.37 6.11
CA ALA A 131 5.61 21.98 7.14
C ALA A 131 4.16 22.18 6.66
N VAL A 132 3.97 22.57 5.40
CA VAL A 132 2.64 22.75 4.79
C VAL A 132 1.94 21.41 4.62
N GLU A 133 2.66 20.39 4.15
CA GLU A 133 2.15 19.03 4.00
C GLU A 133 1.70 18.45 5.34
N ILE A 134 2.54 18.55 6.38
CA ILE A 134 2.22 18.03 7.71
C ILE A 134 1.04 18.78 8.32
N ALA A 135 1.00 20.11 8.20
CA ALA A 135 -0.14 20.90 8.68
C ALA A 135 -1.45 20.48 8.00
N ARG A 136 -1.41 20.20 6.69
CA ARG A 136 -2.58 19.72 5.95
C ARG A 136 -2.99 18.31 6.37
N ALA A 137 -2.05 17.41 6.65
CA ALA A 137 -2.35 16.08 7.16
C ALA A 137 -3.01 16.14 8.55
N VAL A 138 -2.55 17.03 9.43
CA VAL A 138 -3.18 17.30 10.73
C VAL A 138 -4.60 17.82 10.56
N GLU A 139 -4.81 18.83 9.71
CA GLU A 139 -6.14 19.40 9.43
C GLU A 139 -7.13 18.34 8.93
N LEU A 140 -6.72 17.53 7.94
CA LEU A 140 -7.55 16.45 7.41
C LEU A 140 -7.87 15.40 8.47
N THR A 141 -6.92 15.08 9.34
CA THR A 141 -7.13 14.11 10.43
C THR A 141 -8.12 14.64 11.47
N GLN A 142 -8.05 15.93 11.80
CA GLN A 142 -9.01 16.59 12.69
C GLN A 142 -10.40 16.72 12.06
N GLN A 143 -10.47 16.90 10.75
CA GLN A 143 -11.74 16.96 10.01
C GLN A 143 -12.41 15.59 9.88
N TYR A 144 -11.61 14.53 9.71
CA TYR A 144 -12.10 13.16 9.45
C TYR A 144 -11.58 12.11 10.47
N PRO A 145 -11.74 12.32 11.80
CA PRO A 145 -11.15 11.44 12.82
C PRO A 145 -11.79 10.05 12.89
N SER A 146 -12.99 9.88 12.31
CA SER A 146 -13.65 8.57 12.22
C SER A 146 -13.14 7.72 11.05
N VAL A 147 -12.34 8.29 10.14
CA VAL A 147 -11.81 7.64 8.93
C VAL A 147 -10.29 7.52 8.99
N VAL A 148 -9.58 8.60 9.34
CA VAL A 148 -8.12 8.59 9.44
C VAL A 148 -7.70 7.89 10.73
N LYS A 149 -6.91 6.81 10.59
CA LYS A 149 -6.41 6.02 11.73
C LYS A 149 -4.89 6.05 11.85
N ILE A 150 -4.19 6.34 10.75
CA ILE A 150 -2.74 6.36 10.71
C ILE A 150 -2.26 7.57 9.92
N ILE A 151 -1.20 8.24 10.35
CA ILE A 151 -0.41 9.18 9.52
C ILE A 151 0.95 8.56 9.22
N ALA A 152 1.33 8.56 7.95
CA ALA A 152 2.64 8.14 7.48
C ALA A 152 3.49 9.35 7.11
N VAL A 153 4.57 9.60 7.83
CA VAL A 153 5.52 10.68 7.57
C VAL A 153 6.56 10.19 6.56
N GLY A 154 6.37 10.57 5.31
CA GLY A 154 7.21 10.17 4.19
C GLY A 154 6.81 8.83 3.54
N ASN A 155 7.15 8.71 2.26
CA ASN A 155 7.05 7.49 1.46
C ASN A 155 8.40 7.28 0.76
N GLU A 156 9.13 6.23 1.13
CA GLU A 156 10.50 6.00 0.62
C GLU A 156 11.38 7.25 0.71
N ALA A 157 11.15 8.07 1.74
CA ALA A 157 11.79 9.37 1.89
C ALA A 157 13.19 9.26 2.49
N MET A 158 13.59 8.11 3.04
CA MET A 158 14.93 7.91 3.60
C MET A 158 15.83 7.05 2.70
N VAL A 159 15.24 6.40 1.69
CA VAL A 159 15.96 5.44 0.87
C VAL A 159 16.92 6.13 -0.10
N HIS A 160 18.19 5.72 -0.10
CA HIS A 160 19.27 6.49 -0.76
C HIS A 160 19.15 6.55 -2.29
N TRP A 161 18.42 5.64 -2.92
CA TRP A 161 18.18 5.64 -4.37
C TRP A 161 16.95 6.46 -4.80
N ALA A 162 16.20 7.04 -3.86
CA ALA A 162 15.18 8.05 -4.16
C ALA A 162 15.85 9.42 -4.40
N GLU A 163 16.73 9.47 -5.40
CA GLU A 163 17.66 10.58 -5.65
C GLU A 163 16.97 11.94 -5.81
N GLU A 164 15.71 12.01 -6.22
CA GLU A 164 15.05 13.30 -6.38
C GLU A 164 14.63 13.98 -5.07
N TYR A 165 14.46 13.23 -3.97
CA TYR A 165 13.79 13.77 -2.79
C TYR A 165 14.22 13.22 -1.44
N TYR A 166 15.03 12.16 -1.37
CA TYR A 166 15.33 11.54 -0.07
C TYR A 166 15.96 12.51 0.94
N VAL A 167 15.62 12.33 2.21
CA VAL A 167 16.09 13.06 3.39
C VAL A 167 16.84 12.13 4.34
N VAL A 168 17.66 12.70 5.22
CA VAL A 168 18.23 11.96 6.35
C VAL A 168 17.16 11.64 7.41
N PRO A 169 17.28 10.53 8.17
CA PRO A 169 16.28 10.11 9.16
C PRO A 169 15.89 11.17 10.20
N ARG A 170 16.81 12.09 10.53
CA ARG A 170 16.55 13.23 11.44
C ARG A 170 15.33 14.05 11.02
N ILE A 171 15.12 14.26 9.72
CA ILE A 171 13.99 15.06 9.22
C ILE A 171 12.67 14.34 9.48
N ILE A 172 12.60 13.03 9.20
CA ILE A 172 11.43 12.20 9.49
C ILE A 172 11.17 12.14 11.00
N LEU A 173 12.20 11.92 11.80
CA LEU A 173 12.12 11.91 13.26
C LEU A 173 11.51 13.20 13.83
N ASN A 174 11.92 14.36 13.32
CA ASN A 174 11.38 15.65 13.76
C ASN A 174 9.86 15.74 13.54
N TRP A 175 9.37 15.34 12.36
CA TRP A 175 7.94 15.37 12.04
C TRP A 175 7.14 14.29 12.78
N VAL A 176 7.70 13.10 12.97
CA VAL A 176 7.09 12.06 13.82
C VAL A 176 6.93 12.57 15.26
N ASN A 177 8.00 13.13 15.85
CA ASN A 177 7.92 13.68 17.20
C ASN A 177 6.92 14.84 17.30
N HIS A 178 6.87 15.71 16.29
CA HIS A 178 5.87 16.77 16.23
C HIS A 178 4.43 16.23 16.29
N LEU A 179 4.11 15.19 15.51
CA LEU A 179 2.79 14.57 15.53
C LEU A 179 2.50 13.85 16.86
N GLN A 180 3.50 13.19 17.47
CA GLN A 180 3.34 12.60 18.80
C GLN A 180 3.08 13.67 19.87
N GLU A 181 3.77 14.82 19.83
CA GLU A 181 3.49 15.94 20.74
C GLU A 181 2.07 16.51 20.57
N LEU A 182 1.55 16.56 19.33
CA LEU A 182 0.17 16.99 19.08
C LEU A 182 -0.85 16.01 19.69
N LYS A 183 -0.57 14.71 19.68
CA LYS A 183 -1.39 13.70 20.39
C LYS A 183 -1.35 13.93 21.90
N GLU A 184 -0.17 14.15 22.49
CA GLU A 184 -0.02 14.43 23.93
C GLU A 184 -0.76 15.71 24.37
N LYS A 185 -0.84 16.71 23.48
CA LYS A 185 -1.59 17.98 23.72
C LYS A 185 -3.10 17.83 23.49
N GLY A 186 -3.57 16.69 22.97
CA GLY A 186 -4.97 16.46 22.61
C GLY A 186 -5.42 17.18 21.33
N GLU A 187 -4.48 17.64 20.51
CA GLU A 187 -4.75 18.26 19.20
C GLU A 187 -4.97 17.21 18.10
N LEU A 188 -4.46 16.00 18.31
CA LEU A 188 -4.75 14.80 17.51
C LEU A 188 -5.32 13.70 18.41
N PRO A 189 -6.12 12.76 17.87
CA PRO A 189 -6.64 11.62 18.64
C PRO A 189 -5.52 10.80 19.27
N GLU A 190 -5.66 10.42 20.54
CA GLU A 190 -4.65 9.64 21.28
C GLU A 190 -4.40 8.27 20.62
N ASP A 191 -5.45 7.68 20.03
CA ASP A 191 -5.46 6.39 19.35
C ASP A 191 -5.00 6.44 17.88
N LEU A 192 -4.66 7.63 17.36
CA LEU A 192 -4.04 7.80 16.05
C LEU A 192 -2.61 7.24 16.08
N TRP A 193 -2.26 6.36 15.14
CA TRP A 193 -0.90 5.85 15.03
C TRP A 193 -0.06 6.66 14.03
N ILE A 194 1.19 6.90 14.37
CA ILE A 194 2.17 7.63 13.56
C ILE A 194 3.26 6.65 13.10
N THR A 195 3.57 6.65 11.81
CA THR A 195 4.65 5.82 11.24
C THR A 195 5.44 6.60 10.17
N SER A 196 6.44 5.96 9.59
CA SER A 196 6.98 6.30 8.27
C SER A 196 6.87 5.06 7.39
N SER A 197 6.67 5.23 6.08
CA SER A 197 6.50 4.10 5.16
C SER A 197 7.65 4.07 4.18
N ASP A 198 8.56 3.12 4.37
CA ASP A 198 9.87 3.16 3.71
C ASP A 198 10.38 1.76 3.40
N ASN A 199 11.39 1.70 2.54
CA ASN A 199 12.06 0.48 2.14
C ASN A 199 12.67 -0.25 3.35
N PHE A 200 12.69 -1.59 3.30
CA PHE A 200 13.32 -2.42 4.35
C PHE A 200 14.76 -1.97 4.68
N ALA A 201 15.53 -1.50 3.69
CA ALA A 201 16.89 -1.04 3.91
C ALA A 201 16.94 0.25 4.74
N ALA A 202 16.03 1.20 4.47
CA ALA A 202 15.92 2.45 5.21
C ALA A 202 15.48 2.24 6.67
N TRP A 203 14.81 1.12 6.94
CA TRP A 203 14.51 0.65 8.30
C TRP A 203 15.63 -0.16 8.96
N GLY A 204 16.83 -0.19 8.37
CA GLY A 204 18.01 -0.86 8.91
C GLY A 204 18.13 -2.35 8.57
N GLY A 205 17.20 -2.91 7.80
CA GLY A 205 17.29 -4.30 7.30
C GLY A 205 18.27 -4.52 6.14
N GLY A 206 18.93 -3.45 5.67
CA GLY A 206 19.84 -3.46 4.53
C GLY A 206 21.31 -3.28 4.93
N SER A 207 22.01 -2.39 4.22
CA SER A 207 23.40 -2.05 4.50
C SER A 207 23.55 -1.25 5.81
N GLU A 208 24.67 -1.43 6.50
CA GLU A 208 25.02 -0.71 7.74
C GLU A 208 25.10 0.82 7.55
N ASP A 209 25.21 1.32 6.32
CA ASP A 209 25.19 2.77 6.02
C ASP A 209 23.89 3.47 6.46
N TYR A 210 22.81 2.71 6.69
CA TYR A 210 21.55 3.24 7.25
C TYR A 210 21.56 3.28 8.80
N HIS A 211 22.49 2.59 9.46
CA HIS A 211 22.53 2.44 10.92
C HIS A 211 23.10 3.68 11.60
N VAL A 212 22.30 4.75 11.63
CA VAL A 212 22.63 6.03 12.26
C VAL A 212 21.79 6.25 13.52
N PRO A 213 22.29 6.99 14.54
CA PRO A 213 21.56 7.20 15.80
C PRO A 213 20.15 7.77 15.62
N GLU A 214 19.93 8.61 14.60
CA GLU A 214 18.63 9.18 14.30
C GLU A 214 17.62 8.16 13.77
N LEU A 215 18.07 7.10 13.09
CA LEU A 215 17.20 5.97 12.71
C LEU A 215 16.77 5.20 13.97
N ASP A 216 17.68 4.93 14.89
CA ASP A 216 17.35 4.25 16.15
C ASP A 216 16.34 5.05 16.98
N SER A 217 16.48 6.37 17.00
CA SER A 217 15.52 7.28 17.61
C SER A 217 14.18 7.28 16.88
N LEU A 218 14.17 7.24 15.55
CA LEU A 218 12.93 7.15 14.75
C LEU A 218 12.16 5.87 15.03
N ILE A 219 12.84 4.72 15.04
CA ILE A 219 12.26 3.42 15.41
C ILE A 219 11.62 3.48 16.80
N LYS A 220 12.23 4.20 17.76
CA LYS A 220 11.67 4.41 19.10
C LYS A 220 10.51 5.41 19.16
N ALA A 221 10.35 6.30 18.18
CA ALA A 221 9.30 7.34 18.17
C ALA A 221 8.01 6.93 17.45
N VAL A 222 8.08 6.13 16.38
CA VAL A 222 6.89 5.68 15.61
C VAL A 222 6.03 4.67 16.39
N ASP A 223 4.72 4.59 16.16
CA ASP A 223 3.89 3.57 16.81
C ASP A 223 4.11 2.16 16.23
N PHE A 224 4.48 2.08 14.94
CA PHE A 224 4.85 0.83 14.23
C PHE A 224 5.76 1.14 13.04
N LEU A 225 6.42 0.10 12.48
CA LEU A 225 7.23 0.23 11.26
C LEU A 225 6.43 -0.22 10.04
N SER A 226 6.30 0.66 9.04
CA SER A 226 5.67 0.35 7.75
C SER A 226 6.76 0.07 6.71
N VAL A 227 6.95 -1.20 6.37
CA VAL A 227 8.10 -1.70 5.59
C VAL A 227 7.70 -2.01 4.16
N HIS A 228 8.49 -1.55 3.20
CA HIS A 228 8.34 -1.89 1.79
C HIS A 228 9.34 -2.99 1.37
N THR A 229 8.86 -3.90 0.52
CA THR A 229 9.67 -4.95 -0.10
C THR A 229 9.16 -5.24 -1.51
N TYR A 230 10.07 -5.28 -2.49
CA TYR A 230 9.73 -5.45 -3.90
C TYR A 230 10.58 -6.53 -4.59
N PRO A 231 10.31 -7.82 -4.34
CA PRO A 231 10.97 -8.90 -5.05
C PRO A 231 10.85 -8.76 -6.58
N MET A 232 9.74 -8.23 -7.10
CA MET A 232 9.57 -8.01 -8.54
C MET A 232 10.71 -7.15 -9.12
N HIS A 233 11.04 -6.02 -8.49
CA HIS A 233 12.14 -5.15 -8.94
C HIS A 233 13.49 -5.88 -8.82
N ASP A 234 13.70 -6.62 -7.74
CA ASP A 234 14.94 -7.36 -7.50
C ASP A 234 15.13 -8.55 -8.45
N THR A 235 14.10 -9.03 -9.17
CA THR A 235 14.30 -9.96 -10.30
C THR A 235 15.24 -9.40 -11.39
N HIS A 236 15.43 -8.08 -11.40
CA HIS A 236 16.43 -7.38 -12.21
C HIS A 236 17.65 -6.95 -11.40
N TYR A 237 17.47 -6.18 -10.32
CA TYR A 237 18.57 -5.52 -9.61
C TYR A 237 19.37 -6.45 -8.69
N ASN A 238 18.70 -7.39 -8.02
CA ASN A 238 19.31 -8.38 -7.12
C ASN A 238 18.73 -9.79 -7.36
N PRO A 239 18.99 -10.39 -8.54
CA PRO A 239 18.21 -11.52 -9.03
C PRO A 239 18.61 -12.88 -8.44
N ASP A 240 19.40 -12.91 -7.38
CA ASP A 240 19.97 -14.15 -6.81
C ASP A 240 18.89 -15.15 -6.39
N PHE A 241 17.75 -14.68 -5.90
CA PHE A 241 16.60 -15.51 -5.53
C PHE A 241 15.75 -15.95 -6.75
N TRP A 242 15.88 -15.27 -7.89
CA TRP A 242 15.02 -15.42 -9.06
C TRP A 242 15.55 -16.43 -10.09
N GLY A 243 14.64 -16.94 -10.93
CA GLY A 243 14.96 -17.83 -12.05
C GLY A 243 14.88 -19.32 -11.75
N VAL A 244 15.04 -20.14 -12.78
CA VAL A 244 14.99 -21.61 -12.71
C VAL A 244 16.33 -22.16 -12.22
N ARG A 245 16.29 -22.98 -11.17
CA ARG A 245 17.46 -23.65 -10.60
C ARG A 245 17.83 -24.90 -11.41
N LYS A 246 19.07 -25.37 -11.28
CA LYS A 246 19.58 -26.49 -12.08
C LYS A 246 18.79 -27.78 -11.84
N GLU A 247 18.41 -28.00 -10.59
CA GLU A 247 17.57 -29.11 -10.13
C GLU A 247 16.11 -29.03 -10.63
N GLU A 248 15.67 -27.86 -11.10
CA GLU A 248 14.33 -27.61 -11.63
C GLU A 248 14.27 -27.69 -13.16
N GLU A 249 15.41 -27.80 -13.86
CA GLU A 249 15.44 -27.79 -15.33
C GLU A 249 14.59 -28.91 -15.95
N GLY A 250 14.46 -30.05 -15.26
CA GLY A 250 13.70 -31.22 -15.70
C GLY A 250 12.21 -31.23 -15.32
N THR A 251 11.72 -30.24 -14.56
CA THR A 251 10.30 -30.17 -14.17
C THR A 251 9.45 -29.48 -15.24
N THR A 252 8.14 -29.48 -15.05
CA THR A 252 7.22 -28.74 -15.93
C THR A 252 7.41 -27.24 -15.79
N ASP A 253 7.00 -26.48 -16.82
CA ASP A 253 7.09 -25.02 -16.81
C ASP A 253 6.27 -24.39 -15.68
N LEU A 254 5.14 -25.01 -15.32
CA LEU A 254 4.32 -24.59 -14.19
C LEU A 254 5.03 -24.78 -12.85
N GLU A 255 5.65 -25.94 -12.63
CA GLU A 255 6.43 -26.22 -11.41
C GLU A 255 7.61 -25.25 -11.26
N LYS A 256 8.28 -24.90 -12.36
CA LYS A 256 9.36 -23.90 -12.38
C LYS A 256 8.85 -22.51 -11.96
N ILE A 257 7.71 -22.09 -12.51
CA ILE A 257 7.08 -20.81 -12.16
C ILE A 257 6.72 -20.81 -10.67
N HIS A 258 6.04 -21.83 -10.18
CA HIS A 258 5.65 -21.94 -8.77
C HIS A 258 6.85 -21.90 -7.83
N ALA A 259 7.91 -22.65 -8.13
CA ALA A 259 9.12 -22.65 -7.32
C ALA A 259 9.79 -21.26 -7.27
N ALA A 260 9.84 -20.56 -8.40
CA ALA A 260 10.39 -19.20 -8.47
C ALA A 260 9.53 -18.18 -7.69
N MET A 261 8.20 -18.25 -7.78
CA MET A 261 7.30 -17.37 -7.02
C MET A 261 7.37 -17.63 -5.51
N MET A 262 7.52 -18.88 -5.09
CA MET A 262 7.75 -19.24 -3.69
C MET A 262 9.05 -18.64 -3.15
N ARG A 263 10.12 -18.65 -3.94
CA ARG A 263 11.37 -17.95 -3.61
C ARG A 263 11.18 -16.44 -3.52
N ALA A 264 10.41 -15.84 -4.43
CA ALA A 264 10.12 -14.41 -4.39
C ALA A 264 9.38 -13.99 -3.12
N ARG A 265 8.38 -14.77 -2.67
CA ARG A 265 7.75 -14.55 -1.37
C ARG A 265 8.77 -14.69 -0.23
N ASN A 266 9.57 -15.77 -0.20
CA ASN A 266 10.56 -15.96 0.87
C ASN A 266 11.56 -14.80 0.93
N TYR A 267 11.97 -14.28 -0.20
CA TYR A 267 12.84 -13.12 -0.28
C TYR A 267 12.22 -11.86 0.38
N ALA A 268 10.92 -11.61 0.18
CA ALA A 268 10.22 -10.54 0.89
C ALA A 268 10.15 -10.80 2.41
N ILE A 269 9.94 -12.05 2.83
CA ILE A 269 9.94 -12.44 4.24
C ILE A 269 11.32 -12.20 4.87
N ASP A 270 12.39 -12.55 4.17
CA ASP A 270 13.76 -12.34 4.65
C ASP A 270 14.07 -10.84 4.80
N GLN A 271 13.67 -10.00 3.84
CA GLN A 271 13.77 -8.53 3.96
C GLN A 271 12.96 -7.99 5.14
N TYR A 272 11.74 -8.46 5.34
CA TYR A 272 10.93 -8.09 6.52
C TYR A 272 11.62 -8.50 7.83
N ASN A 273 12.10 -9.75 7.92
CA ASN A 273 12.76 -10.27 9.12
C ASN A 273 14.04 -9.50 9.46
N SER A 274 14.80 -9.06 8.45
CA SER A 274 16.00 -8.25 8.69
C SER A 274 15.70 -6.92 9.42
N VAL A 275 14.55 -6.30 9.13
CA VAL A 275 14.08 -5.11 9.86
C VAL A 275 13.68 -5.45 11.30
N VAL A 276 12.96 -6.56 11.48
CA VAL A 276 12.58 -7.04 12.81
C VAL A 276 13.82 -7.31 13.67
N GLU A 277 14.83 -7.98 13.10
CA GLU A 277 16.10 -8.27 13.77
C GLU A 277 16.86 -7.00 14.13
N TYR A 278 16.94 -6.02 13.22
CA TYR A 278 17.56 -4.73 13.53
C TYR A 278 16.84 -4.01 14.67
N MET A 279 15.52 -3.87 14.62
CA MET A 279 14.71 -3.28 15.68
C MET A 279 14.93 -3.97 17.04
N GLN A 280 14.94 -5.31 17.05
CA GLN A 280 15.18 -6.09 18.27
C GLN A 280 16.60 -5.91 18.82
N SER A 281 17.60 -5.76 17.95
CA SER A 281 18.99 -5.48 18.37
C SER A 281 19.14 -4.16 19.15
N LEU A 282 18.21 -3.21 18.92
CA LEU A 282 18.12 -1.95 19.66
C LEU A 282 17.37 -2.06 20.99
N GLY A 283 16.88 -3.26 21.33
CA GLY A 283 16.02 -3.51 22.50
C GLY A 283 14.63 -2.92 22.36
N VAL A 284 14.14 -2.73 21.13
CA VAL A 284 12.81 -2.19 20.82
C VAL A 284 11.89 -3.32 20.35
N GLU A 285 10.64 -3.29 20.79
CA GLU A 285 9.61 -4.23 20.35
C GLU A 285 8.38 -3.42 19.90
N LYS A 286 8.14 -3.39 18.59
CA LYS A 286 7.00 -2.70 17.96
C LYS A 286 6.40 -3.57 16.85
N PRO A 287 5.11 -3.37 16.51
CA PRO A 287 4.53 -4.00 15.34
C PRO A 287 5.29 -3.58 14.08
N VAL A 288 5.44 -4.53 13.15
CA VAL A 288 6.00 -4.30 11.82
C VAL A 288 4.97 -4.78 10.80
N HIS A 289 4.65 -3.93 9.84
CA HIS A 289 3.65 -4.22 8.81
C HIS A 289 4.23 -3.99 7.42
N ILE A 290 3.63 -4.62 6.41
CA ILE A 290 4.03 -4.40 5.01
C ILE A 290 3.28 -3.16 4.52
N GLY A 291 4.00 -2.04 4.49
CA GLY A 291 3.51 -0.75 3.98
C GLY A 291 3.37 -0.71 2.47
N GLU A 292 4.18 -1.50 1.77
CA GLU A 292 4.05 -1.65 0.33
C GLU A 292 4.73 -2.92 -0.19
N THR A 293 4.05 -3.61 -1.09
CA THR A 293 4.63 -4.66 -1.91
C THR A 293 3.69 -4.96 -3.07
N GLY A 294 4.23 -5.28 -4.24
CA GLY A 294 3.41 -5.45 -5.44
C GLY A 294 4.11 -6.26 -6.52
N TRP A 295 3.33 -6.69 -7.51
CA TRP A 295 3.84 -7.40 -8.67
C TRP A 295 3.07 -7.00 -9.93
N ALA A 296 3.69 -6.18 -10.76
CA ALA A 296 3.11 -5.70 -12.00
C ALA A 296 2.79 -6.83 -12.98
N THR A 297 1.75 -6.59 -13.77
CA THR A 297 1.22 -7.55 -14.73
C THR A 297 1.78 -7.40 -16.14
N ASN A 298 2.52 -6.32 -16.39
CA ASN A 298 3.15 -6.04 -17.67
C ASN A 298 4.43 -5.21 -17.49
N SER A 299 5.37 -5.34 -18.41
CA SER A 299 6.57 -4.50 -18.52
C SER A 299 7.18 -4.64 -19.90
N GLY A 300 7.54 -3.52 -20.53
CA GLY A 300 8.16 -3.49 -21.86
C GLY A 300 9.65 -3.84 -21.88
N TRP A 301 10.34 -3.85 -20.73
CA TRP A 301 11.81 -3.96 -20.70
C TRP A 301 12.37 -4.84 -19.58
N ARG A 302 12.77 -4.26 -18.43
CA ARG A 302 13.56 -4.92 -17.38
C ARG A 302 12.88 -6.14 -16.80
N TYR A 303 11.56 -6.07 -16.62
CA TYR A 303 10.78 -7.09 -15.92
C TYR A 303 9.98 -7.99 -16.87
N GLY A 304 9.85 -7.59 -18.13
CA GLY A 304 9.08 -8.29 -19.14
C GLY A 304 9.85 -9.40 -19.87
N ASP A 305 9.32 -9.75 -21.04
CA ASP A 305 9.74 -10.86 -21.89
C ASP A 305 11.24 -10.89 -22.24
N THR A 306 11.82 -9.72 -22.46
CA THR A 306 13.23 -9.54 -22.83
C THR A 306 14.15 -9.36 -21.63
N GLY A 307 13.58 -9.24 -20.43
CA GLY A 307 14.27 -8.94 -19.18
C GLY A 307 14.25 -10.12 -18.22
N SER A 308 13.62 -9.95 -17.05
CA SER A 308 13.52 -10.98 -16.02
C SER A 308 12.35 -11.94 -16.20
N ARG A 309 11.44 -11.71 -17.15
CA ARG A 309 10.22 -12.52 -17.37
C ARG A 309 9.39 -12.67 -16.07
N ALA A 310 9.33 -11.60 -15.31
CA ALA A 310 8.62 -11.52 -14.04
C ALA A 310 7.15 -11.12 -14.23
N THR A 311 6.84 -10.23 -15.17
CA THR A 311 5.52 -9.59 -15.24
C THR A 311 4.54 -10.32 -16.15
N ASP A 312 3.49 -10.88 -15.56
CA ASP A 312 2.24 -11.34 -16.19
C ASP A 312 1.17 -11.47 -15.09
N GLU A 313 -0.12 -11.52 -15.47
CA GLU A 313 -1.21 -11.61 -14.48
C GLU A 313 -1.14 -12.90 -13.65
N TYR A 314 -0.61 -13.99 -14.19
CA TYR A 314 -0.51 -15.25 -13.47
C TYR A 314 0.47 -15.14 -12.29
N LYS A 315 1.71 -14.69 -12.54
CA LYS A 315 2.71 -14.46 -11.49
C LYS A 315 2.27 -13.36 -10.51
N SER A 316 1.61 -12.30 -10.99
CA SER A 316 1.02 -11.29 -10.11
C SER A 316 0.00 -11.90 -9.14
N GLY A 317 -0.92 -12.73 -9.65
CA GLY A 317 -1.89 -13.46 -8.81
C GLY A 317 -1.23 -14.42 -7.82
N GLN A 318 -0.21 -15.17 -8.26
CA GLN A 318 0.56 -16.02 -7.35
C GLN A 318 1.22 -15.20 -6.24
N TYR A 319 1.86 -14.07 -6.57
CA TYR A 319 2.49 -13.21 -5.55
C TYR A 319 1.47 -12.62 -4.59
N TYR A 320 0.34 -12.12 -5.10
CA TYR A 320 -0.77 -11.60 -4.30
C TYR A 320 -1.27 -12.64 -3.28
N GLU A 321 -1.57 -13.86 -3.74
CA GLU A 321 -2.05 -14.96 -2.89
C GLU A 321 -1.00 -15.38 -1.86
N LEU A 322 0.27 -15.49 -2.27
CA LEU A 322 1.38 -15.87 -1.39
C LEU A 322 1.61 -14.84 -0.29
N MET A 323 1.59 -13.55 -0.62
CA MET A 323 1.78 -12.46 0.34
C MET A 323 0.57 -12.33 1.27
N ARG A 324 -0.67 -12.40 0.75
CA ARG A 324 -1.88 -12.42 1.59
C ARG A 324 -1.89 -13.62 2.53
N GLY A 325 -1.55 -14.81 2.03
CA GLY A 325 -1.49 -16.03 2.83
C GLY A 325 -0.47 -15.93 3.98
N TRP A 326 0.73 -15.45 3.68
CA TRP A 326 1.76 -15.25 4.71
C TRP A 326 1.36 -14.18 5.73
N THR A 327 0.98 -13.00 5.27
CA THR A 327 0.69 -11.86 6.17
C THR A 327 -0.54 -12.12 7.05
N ASN A 328 -1.61 -12.70 6.51
CA ASN A 328 -2.79 -13.09 7.30
C ASN A 328 -2.46 -14.14 8.36
N ALA A 329 -1.58 -15.11 8.05
CA ALA A 329 -1.20 -16.16 8.99
C ALA A 329 -0.29 -15.66 10.13
N ASN A 330 0.33 -14.48 9.97
CA ASN A 330 1.26 -13.90 10.92
C ASN A 330 0.75 -12.58 11.53
N ASN A 331 -0.54 -12.26 11.34
CA ASN A 331 -1.16 -11.04 11.83
C ASN A 331 -0.39 -9.78 11.38
N ILE A 332 -0.01 -9.75 10.10
CA ILE A 332 0.68 -8.63 9.47
C ILE A 332 -0.30 -7.94 8.52
N THR A 333 -0.48 -6.62 8.65
CA THR A 333 -1.17 -5.86 7.61
C THR A 333 -0.30 -5.76 6.36
N CYS A 334 -0.91 -5.99 5.19
CA CYS A 334 -0.28 -5.80 3.90
C CYS A 334 -1.06 -4.79 3.06
N PHE A 335 -0.49 -3.59 2.91
CA PHE A 335 -0.94 -2.60 1.95
C PHE A 335 -0.41 -2.99 0.56
N TYR A 336 -1.07 -3.96 -0.06
CA TYR A 336 -0.65 -4.48 -1.37
C TYR A 336 -0.76 -3.39 -2.44
N PHE A 337 0.26 -3.30 -3.29
CA PHE A 337 0.38 -2.34 -4.38
C PHE A 337 0.03 -3.03 -5.72
N GLU A 338 -1.09 -2.70 -6.36
CA GLU A 338 -2.08 -1.66 -5.99
C GLU A 338 -3.53 -2.01 -6.37
N ALA A 339 -4.48 -1.19 -5.94
CA ALA A 339 -5.90 -1.39 -6.22
C ALA A 339 -6.24 -1.37 -7.72
N PHE A 340 -5.82 -0.32 -8.43
CA PHE A 340 -6.18 -0.05 -9.81
C PHE A 340 -4.97 0.40 -10.62
N ASP A 341 -4.90 0.05 -11.90
CA ASP A 341 -3.81 0.53 -12.77
C ASP A 341 -3.83 2.05 -12.89
N GLU A 342 -2.67 2.69 -12.70
CA GLU A 342 -2.51 4.13 -12.74
C GLU A 342 -1.53 4.58 -13.84
N GLN A 343 -2.06 4.93 -15.02
CA GLN A 343 -1.27 5.27 -16.21
C GLN A 343 -0.44 6.56 -16.13
N TRP A 344 -0.60 7.38 -15.09
CA TRP A 344 0.20 8.60 -14.91
C TRP A 344 1.61 8.32 -14.39
N LYS A 345 1.86 7.14 -13.80
CA LYS A 345 3.13 6.83 -13.13
C LYS A 345 4.30 6.72 -14.12
N ASP A 346 4.05 6.21 -15.32
CA ASP A 346 4.97 6.24 -16.46
C ASP A 346 4.21 6.67 -17.73
N ALA A 347 3.74 7.92 -17.73
CA ALA A 347 2.84 8.45 -18.77
C ALA A 347 3.45 8.42 -20.19
N GLU A 348 4.77 8.57 -20.31
CA GLU A 348 5.48 8.56 -21.60
C GLU A 348 5.71 7.15 -22.14
N ASN A 349 5.62 6.13 -21.28
CA ASN A 349 5.82 4.74 -21.66
C ASN A 349 4.65 3.88 -21.14
N PRO A 350 3.58 3.72 -21.95
CA PRO A 350 2.42 2.91 -21.60
C PRO A 350 2.72 1.44 -21.27
N MET A 351 3.89 0.93 -21.66
CA MET A 351 4.36 -0.43 -21.33
C MET A 351 5.26 -0.47 -20.08
N GLY A 352 5.47 0.66 -19.41
CA GLY A 352 6.19 0.76 -18.14
C GLY A 352 5.46 0.02 -17.03
N SER A 353 6.19 -0.75 -16.22
CA SER A 353 5.61 -1.59 -15.15
C SER A 353 4.76 -0.80 -14.17
N GLU A 354 5.14 0.44 -13.90
CA GLU A 354 4.47 1.33 -12.96
C GLU A 354 2.99 1.51 -13.27
N ASN A 355 2.60 1.46 -14.56
CA ASN A 355 1.21 1.62 -14.98
C ASN A 355 0.35 0.35 -14.79
N HIS A 356 0.94 -0.79 -14.36
CA HIS A 356 0.31 -2.12 -14.46
C HIS A 356 0.31 -2.93 -13.15
N PHE A 357 0.42 -2.28 -11.99
CA PHE A 357 0.37 -2.92 -10.67
C PHE A 357 -1.05 -3.22 -10.16
N GLY A 358 -2.07 -2.60 -10.75
CA GLY A 358 -3.45 -2.70 -10.30
C GLY A 358 -4.01 -4.11 -10.37
N LEU A 359 -4.83 -4.47 -9.38
CA LEU A 359 -5.65 -5.70 -9.39
C LEU A 359 -6.82 -5.58 -10.38
N ILE A 360 -7.27 -4.36 -10.68
CA ILE A 360 -8.27 -4.03 -11.70
C ILE A 360 -7.64 -3.03 -12.67
N ASN A 361 -7.75 -3.27 -13.98
CA ASN A 361 -7.18 -2.35 -14.97
C ASN A 361 -8.12 -1.19 -15.35
N LEU A 362 -7.63 -0.26 -16.18
CA LEU A 362 -8.38 0.90 -16.66
C LEU A 362 -9.62 0.57 -17.49
N ARG A 363 -9.81 -0.68 -17.93
CA ARG A 363 -11.00 -1.15 -18.66
C ARG A 363 -12.02 -1.83 -17.72
N ALA A 364 -11.88 -1.65 -16.41
CA ALA A 364 -12.67 -2.33 -15.39
C ALA A 364 -12.57 -3.87 -15.48
N GLU A 365 -11.44 -4.41 -15.97
CA GLU A 365 -11.20 -5.84 -15.96
C GLU A 365 -10.45 -6.22 -14.67
N ALA A 366 -11.09 -7.03 -13.85
CA ALA A 366 -10.50 -7.74 -12.73
C ALA A 366 -9.46 -8.74 -13.26
N LYS A 367 -8.19 -8.50 -12.91
CA LYS A 367 -7.07 -9.35 -13.33
C LYS A 367 -7.11 -10.70 -12.62
N TYR A 368 -6.27 -11.63 -13.06
CA TYR A 368 -6.20 -13.00 -12.53
C TYR A 368 -6.32 -13.14 -10.99
N PRO A 369 -5.65 -12.32 -10.14
CA PRO A 369 -5.80 -12.42 -8.69
C PRO A 369 -7.25 -12.31 -8.17
N LEU A 370 -8.14 -11.67 -8.93
CA LEU A 370 -9.52 -11.38 -8.54
C LEU A 370 -10.56 -12.25 -9.25
N TRP A 371 -10.18 -13.16 -10.15
CA TRP A 371 -11.15 -14.00 -10.89
C TRP A 371 -12.03 -14.85 -9.98
N ASN A 372 -11.51 -15.33 -8.84
CA ASN A 372 -12.30 -16.05 -7.85
C ASN A 372 -13.37 -15.14 -7.20
N LEU A 373 -13.02 -13.89 -6.86
CA LEU A 373 -14.00 -12.92 -6.34
C LEU A 373 -15.09 -12.65 -7.38
N TYR A 374 -14.71 -12.48 -8.64
CA TYR A 374 -15.67 -12.31 -9.73
C TYR A 374 -16.63 -13.50 -9.83
N ASN A 375 -16.11 -14.73 -9.86
CA ASN A 375 -16.93 -15.93 -9.96
C ASN A 375 -17.87 -16.12 -8.75
N ARG A 376 -17.52 -15.56 -7.58
CA ARG A 376 -18.39 -15.53 -6.38
C ARG A 376 -19.47 -14.43 -6.43
N GLY A 377 -19.52 -13.62 -7.48
CA GLY A 377 -20.49 -12.54 -7.63
C GLY A 377 -20.16 -11.29 -6.81
N VAL A 378 -18.93 -11.16 -6.29
CA VAL A 378 -18.52 -10.03 -5.43
C VAL A 378 -18.71 -8.68 -6.11
N PHE A 379 -18.52 -8.62 -7.42
CA PHE A 379 -18.62 -7.37 -8.19
C PHE A 379 -19.98 -7.18 -8.88
N GLN A 380 -21.01 -7.96 -8.53
CA GLN A 380 -22.30 -7.88 -9.20
C GLN A 380 -22.95 -6.50 -8.99
N GLY A 381 -23.27 -5.83 -10.10
CA GLY A 381 -23.89 -4.49 -10.08
C GLY A 381 -22.92 -3.36 -9.75
N LEU A 382 -21.62 -3.64 -9.61
CA LEU A 382 -20.58 -2.62 -9.45
C LEU A 382 -20.00 -2.23 -10.80
N GLU A 383 -19.74 -0.95 -10.95
CA GLU A 383 -19.21 -0.34 -12.17
C GLU A 383 -18.08 0.64 -11.80
N ARG A 384 -17.18 0.86 -12.75
CA ARG A 384 -16.15 1.91 -12.71
C ARG A 384 -16.21 2.66 -14.04
N ASP A 385 -16.48 3.96 -14.02
CA ASP A 385 -16.78 4.77 -15.22
C ASP A 385 -17.92 4.20 -16.07
N GLY A 386 -18.96 3.65 -15.43
CA GLY A 386 -20.09 3.01 -16.12
C GLY A 386 -19.73 1.69 -16.83
N MET A 387 -18.52 1.17 -16.65
CA MET A 387 -18.12 -0.15 -17.13
C MET A 387 -18.34 -1.18 -16.02
N PRO A 388 -19.08 -2.28 -16.26
CA PRO A 388 -19.19 -3.35 -15.30
C PRO A 388 -17.83 -4.01 -15.09
N ILE A 389 -17.55 -4.43 -13.86
CA ILE A 389 -16.35 -5.23 -13.62
C ILE A 389 -16.47 -6.54 -14.42
N THR A 390 -15.44 -6.91 -15.17
CA THR A 390 -15.36 -8.18 -15.92
C THR A 390 -14.05 -8.89 -15.62
N LYS A 391 -13.84 -10.12 -16.11
CA LYS A 391 -12.53 -10.79 -15.99
C LYS A 391 -11.64 -10.40 -17.16
N SER A 392 -10.38 -10.09 -16.88
CA SER A 392 -9.33 -10.06 -17.91
C SER A 392 -9.29 -11.40 -18.66
N PHE A 393 -8.84 -11.40 -19.92
CA PHE A 393 -8.82 -12.59 -20.79
C PHE A 393 -10.20 -13.29 -20.92
N GLY A 394 -11.31 -12.61 -20.62
CA GLY A 394 -12.63 -13.24 -20.52
C GLY A 394 -12.74 -14.32 -19.42
N GLY A 395 -11.75 -14.41 -18.54
CA GLY A 395 -11.60 -15.48 -17.57
C GLY A 395 -11.17 -16.82 -18.15
N ASP A 396 -10.58 -16.83 -19.35
CA ASP A 396 -9.98 -18.02 -19.94
C ASP A 396 -8.54 -18.20 -19.47
N LEU A 397 -8.32 -19.22 -18.63
CA LEU A 397 -7.00 -19.54 -18.10
C LEU A 397 -6.03 -19.97 -19.19
N ASP A 398 -6.48 -20.67 -20.23
CA ASP A 398 -5.58 -21.13 -21.30
C ASP A 398 -5.04 -19.93 -22.10
N SER A 399 -5.89 -18.94 -22.37
CA SER A 399 -5.49 -17.68 -22.99
C SER A 399 -4.49 -16.89 -22.13
N LEU A 400 -4.70 -16.84 -20.81
CA LEU A 400 -3.72 -16.22 -19.90
C LEU A 400 -2.40 -17.00 -19.92
N MET A 401 -2.45 -18.32 -19.73
CA MET A 401 -1.23 -19.14 -19.66
C MET A 401 -0.41 -19.11 -20.95
N ALA A 402 -1.03 -18.86 -22.10
CA ALA A 402 -0.33 -18.66 -23.37
C ALA A 402 0.57 -17.42 -23.39
N THR A 403 0.34 -16.42 -22.52
CA THR A 403 1.20 -15.23 -22.41
C THR A 403 2.31 -15.39 -21.36
N VAL A 404 2.22 -16.39 -20.49
CA VAL A 404 3.11 -16.57 -19.34
C VAL A 404 4.42 -17.19 -19.79
N LYS A 405 5.54 -16.53 -19.48
CA LYS A 405 6.89 -17.08 -19.74
C LYS A 405 7.51 -17.68 -18.49
N VAL A 406 8.24 -18.77 -18.65
CA VAL A 406 9.05 -19.34 -17.56
C VAL A 406 10.15 -18.33 -17.20
N PRO A 407 10.43 -18.13 -15.89
CA PRO A 407 11.59 -17.36 -15.43
C PRO A 407 12.88 -17.80 -16.14
N PRO A 408 13.85 -16.88 -16.34
CA PRO A 408 15.12 -17.23 -16.95
C PRO A 408 15.86 -18.27 -16.10
N THR A 409 16.63 -19.13 -16.76
CA THR A 409 17.60 -20.01 -16.10
C THR A 409 18.69 -19.19 -15.40
N ALA A 410 19.36 -19.78 -14.40
CA ALA A 410 20.51 -19.16 -13.75
C ALA A 410 21.58 -18.69 -14.76
N LYS A 411 21.83 -19.47 -15.83
CA LYS A 411 22.76 -19.10 -16.91
C LYS A 411 22.32 -17.86 -17.70
N GLU A 412 21.02 -17.73 -17.98
CA GLU A 412 20.47 -16.55 -18.65
C GLU A 412 20.61 -15.30 -17.77
N ILE A 413 20.35 -15.42 -16.47
CA ILE A 413 20.54 -14.33 -15.50
C ILE A 413 22.02 -13.92 -15.45
N GLU A 414 22.95 -14.85 -15.26
CA GLU A 414 24.39 -14.54 -15.23
C GLU A 414 24.85 -13.83 -16.51
N LYS A 415 24.39 -14.30 -17.67
CA LYS A 415 24.71 -13.67 -18.97
C LYS A 415 24.19 -12.24 -19.04
N ARG A 416 22.96 -11.99 -18.57
CA ARG A 416 22.36 -10.65 -18.49
C ARG A 416 23.16 -9.75 -17.55
N MET A 417 23.48 -10.22 -16.35
CA MET A 417 24.24 -9.45 -15.35
C MET A 417 25.63 -9.07 -15.87
N LYS A 418 26.32 -9.98 -16.57
CA LYS A 418 27.62 -9.67 -17.21
C LYS A 418 27.49 -8.59 -18.29
N LYS A 419 26.41 -8.64 -19.09
CA LYS A 419 26.16 -7.64 -20.14
C LYS A 419 25.92 -6.25 -19.54
N ASN A 420 25.14 -6.16 -18.46
CA ASN A 420 24.86 -4.89 -17.80
C ASN A 420 26.14 -4.23 -17.26
N LYS A 421 27.02 -5.01 -16.60
CA LYS A 421 28.32 -4.53 -16.09
C LYS A 421 29.31 -4.06 -17.17
N THR A 422 29.07 -4.40 -18.44
CA THR A 422 29.90 -3.96 -19.58
C THR A 422 29.31 -2.77 -20.33
N ALA A 423 28.08 -2.38 -20.01
CA ALA A 423 27.36 -1.26 -20.62
C ALA A 423 27.39 0.01 -19.75
N GLU A 424 27.64 -0.15 -18.45
CA GLU A 424 28.14 0.87 -17.52
C GLU A 424 29.65 1.05 -17.69
#